data_AF-A0A6L7XTE0-F1
#
_entry.id   AF-A0A6L7XTE0-F1
#
_cell.length_a   1.000
_cell.length_b   1.000
_cell.length_c   1.000
_cell.angle_alpha   90.00
_cell.angle_beta   90.00
_cell.angle_gamma   90.00
#
_symmetry.space_group_name_H-M   'P 1'
#
loop_
_entity.id
_entity.type
_entity.pdbx_description
1 polymer ?
#
loop_
_entity_poly.entity_id
_entity_poly.type
_entity_poly.pdbx_seq_one_letter_code
_entity_poly.pdbx_strand_id
1 'polypeptide(L)'
;MSDIISELIDADVLRFGDFVLKSGRRAPFFFNLGNLSSGTAMRRLGNAYADCLMTYDPLPEVIFGPAYKGIALAVAAATALAERGVDIHYAHDRKEAKTHGEGGTLVGASMAGRRVVIVDDVISDGTAKIESARLIESAGGKVQGVVVALDRQELVGDRHTAVQLLRQRLAIPVLSVTNVDAVLKHLQSDPSHHDEARRIAEHMKHHRLDPS
;
A
#
# COMPACT_ATOMS: atom_id res chain seq x y z
N MET A 1 18.68 -2.52 13.06
CA MET A 1 17.86 -1.77 12.08
C MET A 1 16.50 -1.56 12.72
N SER A 2 16.02 -0.33 12.79
CA SER A 2 14.66 -0.05 13.28
C SER A 2 13.65 -0.66 12.32
N ASP A 3 12.68 -1.39 12.87
CA ASP A 3 11.58 -2.02 12.16
C ASP A 3 10.70 -0.94 11.51
N ILE A 4 10.12 -1.23 10.34
CA ILE A 4 9.28 -0.26 9.60
C ILE A 4 8.11 0.22 10.46
N ILE A 5 7.62 -0.61 11.38
CA ILE A 5 6.51 -0.25 12.28
C ILE A 5 6.90 0.89 13.23
N SER A 6 8.10 0.85 13.84
CA SER A 6 8.57 1.95 14.71
C SER A 6 8.66 3.25 13.93
N GLU A 7 9.17 3.21 12.70
CA GLU A 7 9.28 4.39 11.85
C GLU A 7 7.91 4.97 11.46
N LEU A 8 6.92 4.09 11.23
CA LEU A 8 5.55 4.53 10.96
C LEU A 8 4.92 5.20 12.19
N ILE A 9 5.25 4.76 13.40
CA ILE A 9 4.81 5.37 14.65
C ILE A 9 5.52 6.73 14.86
N ASP A 10 6.85 6.74 14.76
CA ASP A 10 7.69 7.94 14.97
C ASP A 10 7.37 9.06 13.96
N ALA A 11 6.99 8.70 12.72
CA ALA A 11 6.61 9.64 11.68
C ALA A 11 5.13 10.07 11.74
N ASP A 12 4.39 9.73 12.80
CA ASP A 12 2.96 9.99 12.95
C ASP A 12 2.10 9.40 11.81
N VAL A 13 2.62 8.40 11.09
CA VAL A 13 1.89 7.71 10.02
C VAL A 13 0.92 6.71 10.62
N LEU A 14 1.34 5.94 11.63
CA LEU A 14 0.50 5.07 12.44
C LEU A 14 0.27 5.74 13.79
N ARG A 15 -0.96 6.17 14.05
CA ARG A 15 -1.34 6.87 15.29
C ARG A 15 -2.35 6.05 16.07
N PHE A 16 -2.31 6.17 17.39
CA PHE A 16 -3.22 5.51 18.32
C PHE A 16 -4.09 6.53 19.05
N GLY A 17 -5.34 6.17 19.33
CA GLY A 17 -6.35 7.09 19.87
C GLY A 17 -7.72 6.84 19.27
N ASP A 18 -8.67 7.75 19.50
CA ASP A 18 -10.06 7.57 19.06
C ASP A 18 -10.32 8.28 17.73
N PHE A 19 -10.37 7.51 16.65
CA PHE A 19 -10.56 8.03 15.29
C PHE A 19 -11.92 7.62 14.72
N VAL A 20 -12.50 8.48 13.89
CA VAL A 20 -13.68 8.15 13.06
C VAL A 20 -13.21 7.96 11.62
N LEU A 21 -13.34 6.75 11.10
CA LEU A 21 -12.95 6.42 9.73
C LEU A 21 -13.97 6.98 8.72
N LYS A 22 -13.59 7.00 7.42
CA LYS A 22 -14.51 7.40 6.34
C LYS A 22 -15.81 6.59 6.30
N SER A 23 -15.80 5.37 6.82
CA SER A 23 -16.99 4.52 6.98
C SER A 23 -17.91 4.92 8.14
N GLY A 24 -17.53 5.92 8.96
CA GLY A 24 -18.20 6.27 10.22
C GLY A 24 -17.80 5.39 11.41
N ARG A 25 -17.03 4.31 11.18
CA ARG A 25 -16.55 3.40 12.23
C ARG A 25 -15.58 4.12 13.17
N ARG A 26 -15.73 3.91 14.48
CA ARG A 26 -14.71 4.29 15.47
C ARG A 26 -13.58 3.26 15.47
N ALA A 27 -12.33 3.72 15.45
CA ALA A 27 -11.16 2.84 15.45
C ALA A 27 -10.10 3.37 16.44
N PRO A 28 -9.38 2.47 17.15
CA PRO A 28 -8.34 2.84 18.11
C PRO A 28 -7.01 3.23 17.45
N PHE A 29 -6.94 3.15 16.12
CA PHE A 29 -5.75 3.51 15.35
C PHE A 29 -6.12 4.12 14.00
N PHE A 30 -5.22 4.94 13.48
CA PHE A 30 -5.36 5.57 12.18
C PHE A 30 -4.04 5.54 11.42
N PHE A 31 -4.14 5.24 10.13
CA PHE A 31 -2.99 5.19 9.25
C PHE A 31 -3.10 6.30 8.21
N ASN A 32 -2.12 7.21 8.20
CA ASN A 32 -2.05 8.30 7.23
C ASN A 32 -0.64 8.49 6.69
N LEU A 33 -0.40 7.91 5.53
CA LEU A 33 0.88 8.08 4.83
C LEU A 33 1.17 9.53 4.43
N GLY A 34 0.17 10.42 4.44
CA GLY A 34 0.37 11.85 4.16
C GLY A 34 1.22 12.58 5.20
N ASN A 35 1.44 12.01 6.39
CA ASN A 35 2.32 12.58 7.41
C ASN A 35 3.81 12.29 7.13
N LEU A 36 4.08 11.32 6.25
CA LEU A 36 5.44 10.98 5.84
C LEU A 36 6.01 12.09 4.95
N SER A 37 6.89 12.91 5.51
CA SER A 37 7.37 14.14 4.85
C SER A 37 8.90 14.30 4.85
N SER A 38 9.64 13.35 5.45
CA SER A 38 11.11 13.38 5.49
C SER A 38 11.74 12.41 4.50
N GLY A 39 12.89 12.78 3.94
CA GLY A 39 13.65 11.92 3.02
C GLY A 39 14.11 10.61 3.67
N THR A 40 14.45 10.62 4.97
CA THR A 40 14.83 9.41 5.71
C THR A 40 13.67 8.42 5.81
N ALA A 41 12.47 8.90 6.14
CA ALA A 41 11.29 8.05 6.26
C ALA A 41 10.86 7.52 4.89
N MET A 42 10.91 8.36 3.84
CA MET A 42 10.63 7.94 2.46
C MET A 42 11.63 6.90 1.95
N ARG A 43 12.92 7.05 2.25
CA ARG A 43 13.95 6.05 1.90
C ARG A 43 13.67 4.71 2.55
N ARG A 44 13.32 4.69 3.83
CA ARG A 44 12.99 3.46 4.56
C ARG A 44 11.74 2.79 4.01
N LEU A 45 10.70 3.58 3.74
CA LEU A 45 9.48 3.07 3.13
C LEU A 45 9.74 2.53 1.72
N GLY A 46 10.49 3.24 0.89
CA GLY A 46 10.92 2.77 -0.44
C GLY A 46 11.67 1.44 -0.37
N ASN A 47 12.57 1.27 0.59
CA ASN A 47 13.26 0.00 0.85
C ASN A 47 12.28 -1.13 1.22
N ALA A 48 11.29 -0.84 2.08
CA ALA A 48 10.32 -1.84 2.48
C ALA A 48 9.39 -2.27 1.33
N TYR A 49 8.99 -1.33 0.45
CA TYR A 49 8.29 -1.67 -0.79
C TYR A 49 9.18 -2.48 -1.74
N ALA A 50 10.45 -2.11 -1.86
CA ALA A 50 11.41 -2.86 -2.67
C ALA A 50 11.55 -4.32 -2.17
N ASP A 51 11.61 -4.54 -0.86
CA ASP A 51 11.63 -5.88 -0.26
C ASP A 51 10.40 -6.70 -0.71
N CYS A 52 9.20 -6.12 -0.65
CA CYS A 52 7.99 -6.78 -1.15
C CYS A 52 8.05 -7.05 -2.67
N LEU A 53 8.49 -6.07 -3.46
CA LEU A 53 8.56 -6.19 -4.92
C LEU A 53 9.56 -7.27 -5.36
N MET A 54 10.64 -7.47 -4.62
CA MET A 54 11.63 -8.53 -4.88
C MET A 54 11.11 -9.95 -4.60
N THR A 55 9.93 -10.10 -3.97
CA THR A 55 9.30 -11.43 -3.78
C THR A 55 8.56 -11.93 -5.02
N TYR A 56 8.35 -11.09 -6.03
CA TYR A 56 7.73 -11.50 -7.28
C TYR A 56 8.72 -12.26 -8.16
N ASP A 57 8.27 -13.37 -8.72
CA ASP A 57 8.98 -14.13 -9.75
C ASP A 57 8.03 -14.47 -10.91
N PRO A 58 8.26 -13.97 -12.14
CA PRO A 58 9.33 -13.02 -12.51
C PRO A 58 9.12 -11.63 -11.88
N LEU A 59 10.18 -10.84 -11.76
CA LEU A 59 10.08 -9.45 -11.28
C LEU A 59 9.16 -8.59 -12.19
N PRO A 60 8.48 -7.58 -11.62
CA PRO A 60 7.74 -6.60 -12.41
C PRO A 60 8.69 -5.73 -13.24
N GLU A 61 8.22 -5.23 -14.38
CA GLU A 61 8.98 -4.35 -15.27
C GLU A 61 8.59 -2.88 -15.08
N VAL A 62 7.39 -2.64 -14.56
CA VAL A 62 6.88 -1.30 -14.23
C VAL A 62 6.20 -1.32 -12.87
N ILE A 63 6.51 -0.33 -12.04
CA ILE A 63 5.76 -0.01 -10.83
C ILE A 63 4.75 1.08 -11.18
N PHE A 64 3.46 0.81 -11.02
CA PHE A 64 2.41 1.79 -11.24
C PHE A 64 1.94 2.40 -9.92
N GLY A 65 2.11 3.72 -9.77
CA GLY A 65 1.71 4.46 -8.57
C GLY A 65 0.52 5.36 -8.84
N PRO A 66 -0.73 5.01 -8.47
CA PRO A 66 -1.89 5.84 -8.74
C PRO A 66 -1.81 7.21 -8.07
N ALA A 67 -2.31 8.24 -8.77
CA ALA A 67 -2.32 9.60 -8.28
C ALA A 67 -3.24 9.74 -7.04
N TYR A 68 -2.80 10.39 -5.95
CA TYR A 68 -1.53 11.15 -5.81
C TYR A 68 -0.46 10.42 -5.00
N LYS A 69 -0.86 9.70 -3.95
CA LYS A 69 0.08 9.12 -2.97
C LYS A 69 0.96 8.03 -3.59
N GLY A 70 0.38 7.20 -4.47
CA GLY A 70 1.10 6.12 -5.15
C GLY A 70 2.29 6.62 -5.98
N ILE A 71 2.28 7.86 -6.46
CA ILE A 71 3.37 8.44 -7.25
C ILE A 71 4.68 8.45 -6.45
N ALA A 72 4.65 9.01 -5.24
CA ALA A 72 5.85 9.09 -4.39
C ALA A 72 6.34 7.70 -3.97
N LEU A 73 5.42 6.76 -3.75
CA LEU A 73 5.73 5.38 -3.40
C LEU A 73 6.40 4.64 -4.56
N ALA A 74 5.87 4.78 -5.77
CA ALA A 74 6.43 4.17 -6.98
C ALA A 74 7.86 4.69 -7.25
N VAL A 75 8.07 6.00 -7.13
CA VAL A 75 9.39 6.61 -7.29
C VAL A 75 10.36 6.07 -6.24
N ALA A 76 9.99 6.11 -4.96
CA ALA A 76 10.89 5.66 -3.90
C ALA A 76 11.21 4.16 -3.96
N ALA A 77 10.24 3.32 -4.31
CA ALA A 77 10.44 1.89 -4.49
C ALA A 77 11.37 1.60 -5.68
N ALA A 78 11.14 2.25 -6.83
CA ALA A 78 12.00 2.13 -8.00
C ALA A 78 13.44 2.58 -7.70
N THR A 79 13.61 3.71 -7.01
CA THR A 79 14.94 4.19 -6.57
C THR A 79 15.62 3.19 -5.65
N ALA A 80 14.91 2.64 -4.65
CA ALA A 80 15.47 1.66 -3.73
C ALA A 80 15.86 0.34 -4.42
N LEU A 81 15.12 -0.08 -5.46
CA LEU A 81 15.48 -1.23 -6.29
C LEU A 81 16.73 -0.95 -7.12
N ALA A 82 16.84 0.24 -7.72
CA ALA A 82 18.01 0.64 -8.50
C ALA A 82 19.29 0.65 -7.65
N GLU A 83 19.21 1.12 -6.40
CA GLU A 83 20.32 1.07 -5.43
C GLU A 83 20.77 -0.38 -5.13
N ARG A 84 19.91 -1.37 -5.37
CA ARG A 84 20.18 -2.81 -5.20
C ARG A 84 20.56 -3.51 -6.52
N GLY A 85 20.79 -2.74 -7.59
CA GLY A 85 21.15 -3.27 -8.90
C GLY A 85 19.98 -3.81 -9.72
N VAL A 86 18.73 -3.50 -9.34
CA VAL A 86 17.51 -3.90 -10.06
C VAL A 86 16.86 -2.66 -10.67
N ASP A 87 17.01 -2.47 -11.99
CA ASP A 87 16.41 -1.34 -12.69
C ASP A 87 14.97 -1.67 -13.13
N ILE A 88 13.99 -1.06 -12.45
CA ILE A 88 12.56 -1.19 -12.75
C ILE A 88 12.00 0.19 -13.05
N HIS A 89 11.23 0.30 -14.13
CA HIS A 89 10.61 1.56 -14.50
C HIS A 89 9.42 1.90 -13.59
N TYR A 90 8.98 3.16 -13.59
CA TYR A 90 7.73 3.56 -12.94
C TYR A 90 6.80 4.30 -13.90
N ALA A 91 5.51 4.23 -13.60
CA ALA A 91 4.45 4.98 -14.28
C ALA A 91 3.37 5.42 -13.28
N HIS A 92 2.60 6.44 -13.66
CA HIS A 92 1.44 6.89 -12.88
C HIS A 92 0.38 7.55 -13.75
N ASP A 93 -0.84 7.67 -13.25
CA ASP A 93 -1.91 8.44 -13.89
C ASP A 93 -1.89 9.93 -13.48
N ARG A 94 -2.72 10.70 -14.17
CA ARG A 94 -3.14 12.05 -13.82
C ARG A 94 -4.66 12.03 -13.68
N LYS A 95 -5.20 12.78 -12.72
CA LYS A 95 -6.66 12.97 -12.57
C LYS A 95 -7.29 13.71 -13.74
N GLU A 96 -6.52 14.54 -14.43
CA GLU A 96 -6.96 15.29 -15.59
C GLU A 96 -6.03 15.02 -16.78
N ALA A 97 -6.62 14.81 -17.96
CA ALA A 97 -5.87 14.63 -19.19
C ALA A 97 -5.18 15.95 -19.58
N LYS A 98 -3.93 15.88 -20.02
CA LYS A 98 -3.29 17.06 -20.63
C LYS A 98 -3.92 17.33 -21.99
N THR A 99 -4.29 18.59 -22.22
CA THR A 99 -4.83 19.07 -23.50
C THR A 99 -3.74 19.48 -24.52
N HIS A 100 -2.47 19.53 -24.09
CA HIS A 100 -1.32 19.95 -24.92
C HIS A 100 -0.07 19.10 -24.61
N GLY A 101 0.82 18.89 -25.59
CA GLY A 101 2.04 18.05 -25.47
C GLY A 101 1.81 16.57 -25.85
N GLU A 102 2.52 15.62 -25.22
CA GLU A 102 2.33 14.16 -25.44
C GLU A 102 0.90 13.66 -25.12
N GLY A 103 0.04 14.51 -24.53
CA GLY A 103 -1.37 14.21 -24.27
C GLY A 103 -1.59 13.10 -23.25
N GLY A 104 -2.85 12.71 -23.07
CA GLY A 104 -3.21 11.55 -22.26
C GLY A 104 -3.15 11.74 -20.74
N THR A 105 -3.41 10.65 -20.04
CA THR A 105 -3.52 10.56 -18.58
C THR A 105 -2.35 9.81 -17.94
N LEU A 106 -1.50 9.15 -18.71
CA LEU A 106 -0.37 8.36 -18.19
C LEU A 106 0.95 9.13 -18.28
N VAL A 107 1.84 8.86 -17.33
CA VAL A 107 3.18 9.46 -17.22
C VAL A 107 4.18 8.40 -16.84
N GLY A 108 5.40 8.50 -17.34
CA GLY A 108 6.48 7.55 -17.08
C GLY A 108 6.58 6.50 -18.18
N ALA A 109 7.03 5.31 -17.83
CA ALA A 109 7.26 4.27 -18.81
C ALA A 109 5.96 3.74 -19.44
N SER A 110 6.03 3.38 -20.73
CA SER A 110 4.97 2.59 -21.36
C SER A 110 4.80 1.27 -20.63
N MET A 111 3.56 0.85 -20.45
CA MET A 111 3.18 -0.41 -19.81
C MET A 111 2.84 -1.51 -20.83
N ALA A 112 2.78 -1.18 -22.12
CA ALA A 112 2.37 -2.12 -23.16
C ALA A 112 3.25 -3.38 -23.19
N GLY A 113 2.63 -4.56 -23.04
CA GLY A 113 3.28 -5.86 -23.01
C GLY A 113 4.02 -6.20 -21.71
N ARG A 114 4.10 -5.27 -20.75
CA ARG A 114 4.94 -5.38 -19.55
C ARG A 114 4.17 -5.88 -18.33
N ARG A 115 4.87 -6.53 -17.41
CA ARG A 115 4.37 -6.88 -16.07
C ARG A 115 4.37 -5.66 -15.17
N VAL A 116 3.22 -5.33 -14.61
CA VAL A 116 3.01 -4.12 -13.82
C VAL A 116 2.53 -4.49 -12.42
N VAL A 117 3.16 -3.93 -11.40
CA VAL A 117 2.68 -4.02 -10.01
C VAL A 117 2.20 -2.64 -9.56
N ILE A 118 1.01 -2.60 -8.97
CA ILE A 118 0.43 -1.37 -8.41
C ILE A 118 0.98 -1.18 -6.99
N VAL A 119 1.46 0.03 -6.66
CA VAL A 119 1.87 0.40 -5.30
C VAL A 119 1.01 1.53 -4.73
N ASP A 120 0.42 1.36 -3.55
CA ASP A 120 -0.49 2.35 -2.95
C ASP A 120 -0.42 2.34 -1.42
N ASP A 121 -0.98 3.33 -0.73
CA ASP A 121 -0.85 3.42 0.73
C ASP A 121 -1.61 2.33 1.50
N VAL A 122 -2.92 2.26 1.31
CA VAL A 122 -3.82 1.30 1.97
C VAL A 122 -4.95 0.89 1.04
N ILE A 123 -5.63 -0.20 1.37
CA ILE A 123 -6.86 -0.61 0.69
C ILE A 123 -8.05 -0.29 1.60
N SER A 124 -8.90 0.65 1.16
CA SER A 124 -10.17 0.96 1.82
C SER A 124 -11.25 -0.05 1.42
N ASP A 125 -11.71 0.04 0.18
CA ASP A 125 -12.80 -0.74 -0.43
C ASP A 125 -12.34 -1.43 -1.74
N GLY A 126 -11.10 -1.17 -2.16
CA GLY A 126 -10.50 -1.73 -3.37
C GLY A 126 -10.84 -1.01 -4.67
N THR A 127 -11.79 -0.06 -4.66
CA THR A 127 -12.31 0.59 -5.89
C THR A 127 -11.20 1.25 -6.70
N ALA A 128 -10.37 2.08 -6.07
CA ALA A 128 -9.25 2.76 -6.73
C ALA A 128 -8.20 1.79 -7.33
N LYS A 129 -8.02 0.61 -6.71
CA LYS A 129 -7.08 -0.42 -7.21
C LYS A 129 -7.64 -1.11 -8.45
N ILE A 130 -8.94 -1.36 -8.48
CA ILE A 130 -9.64 -1.94 -9.64
C ILE A 130 -9.60 -0.96 -10.83
N GLU A 131 -9.83 0.34 -10.58
CA GLU A 131 -9.69 1.37 -11.61
C GLU A 131 -8.27 1.45 -12.16
N SER A 132 -7.26 1.39 -11.28
CA SER A 132 -5.85 1.35 -11.68
C SER A 132 -5.54 0.12 -12.53
N ALA A 133 -6.03 -1.06 -12.14
CA ALA A 133 -5.85 -2.29 -12.90
C ALA A 133 -6.44 -2.18 -14.32
N ARG A 134 -7.68 -1.68 -14.43
CA ARG A 134 -8.33 -1.44 -15.74
C ARG A 134 -7.56 -0.45 -16.60
N LEU A 135 -7.03 0.62 -16.00
CA LEU A 135 -6.23 1.60 -16.71
C LEU A 135 -4.96 0.96 -17.28
N ILE A 136 -4.25 0.18 -16.48
CA ILE A 136 -3.04 -0.55 -16.90
C ILE A 136 -3.37 -1.52 -18.05
N GLU A 137 -4.42 -2.31 -17.92
CA GLU A 137 -4.86 -3.27 -18.94
C GLU A 137 -5.26 -2.56 -20.24
N SER A 138 -5.97 -1.43 -20.15
CA SER A 138 -6.35 -0.61 -21.32
C SER A 138 -5.14 -0.01 -22.04
N ALA A 139 -4.04 0.20 -21.32
CA ALA A 139 -2.75 0.63 -21.87
C ALA A 139 -1.87 -0.56 -22.35
N GLY A 140 -2.42 -1.77 -22.38
CA GLY A 140 -1.74 -2.99 -22.83
C GLY A 140 -0.80 -3.63 -21.79
N GLY A 141 -0.82 -3.17 -20.55
CA GLY A 141 -0.04 -3.76 -19.45
C GLY A 141 -0.71 -4.98 -18.85
N LYS A 142 0.10 -5.81 -18.18
CA LYS A 142 -0.34 -7.01 -17.47
C LYS A 142 -0.20 -6.79 -15.97
N VAL A 143 -1.31 -6.64 -15.27
CA VAL A 143 -1.28 -6.45 -13.82
C VAL A 143 -0.85 -7.76 -13.15
N GLN A 144 0.31 -7.73 -12.49
CA GLN A 144 0.88 -8.88 -11.81
C GLN A 144 0.48 -8.93 -10.33
N GLY A 145 0.16 -7.78 -9.72
CA GLY A 145 -0.20 -7.71 -8.32
C GLY A 145 -0.34 -6.29 -7.79
N VAL A 146 -0.62 -6.22 -6.49
CA VAL A 146 -0.72 -4.97 -5.72
C VAL A 146 0.16 -5.08 -4.49
N VAL A 147 0.87 -4.02 -4.13
CA VAL A 147 1.59 -3.89 -2.85
C VAL A 147 1.08 -2.65 -2.13
N VAL A 148 0.74 -2.78 -0.85
CA VAL A 148 0.34 -1.64 -0.01
C VAL A 148 1.22 -1.47 1.22
N ALA A 149 1.22 -0.29 1.83
CA ALA A 149 2.00 -0.06 3.05
C ALA A 149 1.41 -0.83 4.22
N LEU A 150 0.09 -0.73 4.41
CA LEU A 150 -0.61 -1.40 5.50
C LEU A 150 -1.84 -2.17 4.99
N ASP A 151 -1.85 -3.48 5.21
CA ASP A 151 -3.10 -4.25 5.23
C ASP A 151 -3.76 -4.10 6.60
N ARG A 152 -4.90 -3.40 6.63
CA ARG A 152 -5.68 -3.19 7.86
C ARG A 152 -6.32 -4.49 8.36
N GLN A 153 -6.45 -5.51 7.51
CA GLN A 153 -7.11 -6.78 7.81
C GLN A 153 -8.54 -6.62 8.36
N GLU A 154 -9.17 -5.46 8.10
CA GLU A 154 -10.52 -5.15 8.54
C GLU A 154 -11.54 -5.54 7.46
N LEU A 155 -12.73 -5.92 7.93
CA LEU A 155 -13.89 -6.20 7.11
C LEU A 155 -14.39 -4.95 6.39
N VAL A 156 -14.67 -5.13 5.10
CA VAL A 156 -15.46 -4.24 4.24
C VAL A 156 -16.85 -4.87 4.10
N GLY A 157 -17.86 -4.23 4.69
CA GLY A 157 -19.15 -4.89 4.96
C GLY A 157 -18.96 -6.01 6.00
N ASP A 158 -19.59 -7.17 5.77
CA ASP A 158 -19.69 -8.21 6.80
C ASP A 158 -18.92 -9.51 6.48
N ARG A 159 -18.34 -9.63 5.29
CA ARG A 159 -17.92 -10.96 4.77
C ARG A 159 -16.49 -11.08 4.28
N HIS A 160 -15.82 -9.98 3.96
CA HIS A 160 -14.48 -10.03 3.38
C HIS A 160 -13.67 -8.81 3.79
N THR A 161 -12.36 -8.98 3.93
CA THR A 161 -11.44 -7.85 4.01
C THR A 161 -11.27 -7.19 2.63
N ALA A 162 -10.79 -5.95 2.62
CA ALA A 162 -10.52 -5.25 1.38
C ALA A 162 -9.52 -5.99 0.47
N VAL A 163 -8.50 -6.64 1.07
CA VAL A 163 -7.53 -7.50 0.38
C VAL A 163 -8.21 -8.74 -0.22
N GLN A 164 -9.07 -9.43 0.53
CA GLN A 164 -9.79 -10.61 0.04
C GLN A 164 -10.69 -10.25 -1.16
N LEU A 165 -11.44 -9.15 -1.07
CA LEU A 165 -12.27 -8.67 -2.18
C LEU A 165 -11.44 -8.37 -3.43
N LEU A 166 -10.28 -7.73 -3.25
CA LEU A 166 -9.43 -7.37 -4.38
C LEU A 166 -8.83 -8.60 -5.06
N ARG A 167 -8.35 -9.58 -4.27
CA ARG A 167 -7.87 -10.88 -4.79
C ARG A 167 -8.96 -11.63 -5.56
N GLN A 168 -10.19 -11.66 -5.03
CA GLN A 168 -11.32 -12.31 -5.71
C GLN A 168 -11.69 -11.63 -7.03
N ARG A 169 -11.66 -10.29 -7.08
CA ARG A 169 -12.09 -9.53 -8.26
C ARG A 169 -11.05 -9.49 -9.38
N LEU A 170 -9.77 -9.45 -9.04
CA LEU A 170 -8.69 -9.28 -10.00
C LEU A 170 -7.89 -10.57 -10.25
N ALA A 171 -8.07 -11.60 -9.42
CA ALA A 171 -7.29 -12.85 -9.49
C ALA A 171 -5.75 -12.64 -9.47
N ILE A 172 -5.29 -11.60 -8.77
CA ILE A 172 -3.87 -11.25 -8.61
C ILE A 172 -3.48 -11.27 -7.12
N PRO A 173 -2.19 -11.51 -6.80
CA PRO A 173 -1.68 -11.34 -5.45
C PRO A 173 -1.80 -9.89 -4.97
N VAL A 174 -2.02 -9.78 -3.66
CA VAL A 174 -2.02 -8.50 -2.94
C VAL A 174 -1.11 -8.67 -1.74
N LEU A 175 0.01 -7.96 -1.72
CA LEU A 175 1.01 -7.99 -0.66
C LEU A 175 0.94 -6.70 0.15
N SER A 176 1.56 -6.71 1.32
CA SER A 176 1.66 -5.55 2.19
C SER A 176 3.02 -5.47 2.86
N VAL A 177 3.57 -4.26 2.97
CA VAL A 177 4.80 -4.00 3.74
C VAL A 177 4.62 -4.40 5.20
N THR A 178 3.47 -4.04 5.79
CA THR A 178 3.07 -4.48 7.12
C THR A 178 1.57 -4.73 7.18
N ASN A 179 1.10 -5.36 8.24
CA ASN A 179 -0.30 -5.64 8.50
C ASN A 179 -0.62 -5.47 9.99
N VAL A 180 -1.89 -5.50 10.35
CA VAL A 180 -2.31 -5.31 11.75
C VAL A 180 -1.76 -6.40 12.68
N ASP A 181 -1.61 -7.64 12.23
CA ASP A 181 -0.96 -8.69 13.04
C ASP A 181 0.49 -8.36 13.39
N ALA A 182 1.27 -7.87 12.41
CA ALA A 182 2.64 -7.45 12.61
C ALA A 182 2.72 -6.22 13.54
N VAL A 183 1.80 -5.26 13.37
CA VAL A 183 1.67 -4.11 14.28
C VAL A 183 1.36 -4.57 15.71
N LEU A 184 0.37 -5.45 15.89
CA LEU A 184 0.04 -5.98 17.22
C LEU A 184 1.22 -6.68 17.87
N LYS A 185 1.92 -7.54 17.13
CA LYS A 185 3.11 -8.24 17.62
C LYS A 185 4.21 -7.25 18.04
N HIS A 186 4.41 -6.19 17.25
CA HIS A 186 5.36 -5.14 17.57
C HIS A 186 4.99 -4.41 18.86
N LEU A 187 3.75 -3.93 18.99
CA LEU A 187 3.28 -3.20 20.17
C LEU A 187 3.27 -4.06 21.43
N GLN A 188 3.00 -5.37 21.32
CA GLN A 188 3.06 -6.30 22.46
C GLN A 188 4.48 -6.50 22.99
N SER A 189 5.50 -6.31 22.14
CA SER A 189 6.90 -6.46 22.54
C SER A 189 7.44 -5.27 23.35
N ASP A 190 6.74 -4.14 23.34
CA ASP A 190 7.10 -2.92 24.07
C ASP A 190 6.06 -2.61 25.17
N PRO A 191 6.43 -2.67 26.47
CA PRO A 191 5.53 -2.33 27.56
C PRO A 191 4.87 -0.94 27.47
N SER A 192 5.52 0.02 26.81
CA SER A 192 4.97 1.37 26.63
C SER A 192 3.76 1.43 25.68
N HIS A 193 3.54 0.36 24.90
CA HIS A 193 2.47 0.26 23.90
C HIS A 193 1.41 -0.81 24.23
N HIS A 194 1.40 -1.33 25.46
CA HIS A 194 0.50 -2.42 25.86
C HIS A 194 -0.99 -2.02 25.85
N ASP A 195 -1.32 -0.77 26.17
CA ASP A 195 -2.72 -0.31 26.11
C ASP A 195 -3.20 -0.18 24.65
N GLU A 196 -2.37 0.38 23.77
CA GLU A 196 -2.64 0.48 22.34
C GLU A 196 -2.82 -0.92 21.73
N ALA A 197 -1.93 -1.87 22.05
CA ALA A 197 -2.04 -3.25 21.61
C ALA A 197 -3.37 -3.89 22.05
N ARG A 198 -3.77 -3.68 23.31
CA ARG A 198 -5.03 -4.19 23.86
C ARG A 198 -6.23 -3.60 23.13
N ARG A 199 -6.27 -2.27 22.95
CA ARG A 199 -7.38 -1.58 22.26
C ARG A 199 -7.51 -2.03 20.81
N ILE A 200 -6.40 -2.19 20.08
CA ILE A 200 -6.41 -2.70 18.71
C ILE A 200 -6.90 -4.15 18.69
N ALA A 201 -6.42 -5.01 19.57
CA ALA A 201 -6.86 -6.40 19.62
C ALA A 201 -8.37 -6.53 19.90
N GLU A 202 -8.91 -5.71 20.82
CA GLU A 202 -10.35 -5.62 21.09
C GLU A 202 -11.14 -5.15 19.85
N HIS A 203 -10.66 -4.12 19.15
CA HIS A 203 -11.26 -3.65 17.89
C HIS A 203 -11.29 -4.76 16.82
N MET A 204 -10.18 -5.48 16.65
CA MET A 204 -10.07 -6.50 15.62
C MET A 204 -11.00 -7.69 15.85
N LYS A 205 -11.33 -8.04 17.09
CA LYS A 205 -12.34 -9.10 17.39
C LYS A 205 -13.72 -8.82 16.78
N HIS A 206 -14.08 -7.55 16.60
CA HIS A 206 -15.38 -7.14 16.06
C HIS A 206 -15.34 -6.80 14.57
N HIS A 207 -14.14 -6.65 14.00
CA HIS A 207 -13.95 -6.05 12.68
C HIS A 207 -13.07 -6.87 11.74
N ARG A 208 -12.78 -8.12 12.09
CA ARG A 208 -12.03 -9.06 11.27
C ARG A 208 -12.69 -10.44 11.32
N LEU A 209 -12.53 -11.24 10.26
CA LEU A 209 -12.87 -12.66 10.31
C LEU A 209 -11.81 -13.40 11.12
N ASP A 210 -12.22 -14.34 11.97
CA ASP A 210 -11.26 -15.24 12.60
C ASP A 210 -10.35 -15.85 11.51
N PRO A 211 -9.03 -15.88 11.71
CA PRO A 211 -8.12 -16.49 10.75
C PRO A 211 -8.50 -17.97 10.60
N SER A 212 -8.97 -18.33 9.41
CA SER A 212 -9.19 -19.72 8.98
C SER A 212 -7.88 -20.44 8.76
#